data_AF-Q6L1V9-F1
#
_entry.id   AF-Q6L1V9-F1
#
_cell.length_a   1.000
_cell.length_b   1.000
_cell.length_c   1.000
_cell.angle_alpha   90.00
_cell.angle_beta   90.00
_cell.angle_gamma   90.00
#
_symmetry.space_group_name_H-M   'P 1'
#
loop_
_entity.id
_entity.type
_entity.pdbx_description
1 polymer ?
#
loop_
_entity_poly.entity_id
_entity_poly.type
_entity_poly.pdbx_seq_one_letter_code
_entity_poly.pdbx_strand_id
1 'polypeptide(L)' 'MAKYLTAYNGYKILGGLLLFIGVAFYLFWGINYHDWGDSGLVSFTVPVILFGILGYWLGVEKQKESTAVVKTSREIRR' A
#
# COMPACT_ATOMS: atom_id res chain seq x y z
N MET A 1 11.93 -5.93 -18.94
CA MET A 1 11.32 -4.60 -18.71
C MET A 1 9.89 -4.69 -18.17
N ALA A 2 8.99 -5.47 -18.79
CA ALA A 2 7.58 -5.58 -18.35
C ALA A 2 7.37 -6.13 -16.93
N LYS A 3 8.21 -7.08 -16.47
CA LYS A 3 8.06 -7.75 -15.16
C LYS A 3 8.20 -6.82 -13.95
N TYR A 4 9.04 -5.78 -14.07
CA TYR A 4 9.21 -4.77 -13.02
C TYR A 4 8.04 -3.78 -13.00
N LEU A 5 7.42 -3.53 -14.16
CA LEU A 5 6.23 -2.70 -14.28
C LEU A 5 5.03 -3.25 -13.53
N THR A 6 4.86 -4.57 -13.57
CA THR A 6 3.79 -5.27 -12.84
C THR A 6 4.08 -5.35 -11.34
N ALA A 7 5.34 -5.54 -10.94
CA ALA A 7 5.70 -5.71 -9.53
C ALA A 7 5.50 -4.44 -8.68
N TYR A 8 5.92 -3.26 -9.15
CA TYR A 8 5.71 -2.01 -8.37
C TYR A 8 4.22 -1.66 -8.26
N ASN A 9 3.46 -1.90 -9.33
CA ASN A 9 2.01 -1.73 -9.32
C ASN A 9 1.37 -2.69 -8.32
N GLY A 10 1.93 -3.90 -8.19
CA GLY A 10 1.50 -4.89 -7.20
C GLY A 10 1.56 -4.36 -5.76
N TYR A 11 2.70 -3.84 -5.31
CA TYR A 11 2.84 -3.29 -3.94
C TYR A 11 1.91 -2.10 -3.70
N LYS A 12 1.79 -1.20 -4.67
CA LYS A 12 0.93 -0.01 -4.57
C LYS A 12 -0.55 -0.39 -4.48
N ILE A 13 -1.00 -1.32 -5.33
CA ILE A 13 -2.39 -1.81 -5.34
C ILE A 13 -2.68 -2.60 -4.06
N LEU A 14 -1.79 -3.51 -3.66
CA LEU A 14 -1.94 -4.31 -2.44
C LEU A 14 -2.01 -3.42 -1.19
N GLY A 15 -1.10 -2.43 -1.09
CA GLY A 15 -1.12 -1.45 -0.02
C GLY A 15 -2.42 -0.64 0.04
N GLY A 16 -2.90 -0.18 -1.12
CA GLY A 16 -4.19 0.49 -1.22
C GLY A 16 -5.38 -0.39 -0.81
N LEU A 17 -5.39 -1.67 -1.20
CA LEU A 17 -6.41 -2.64 -0.79
C LEU A 17 -6.40 -2.90 0.71
N LEU A 18 -5.22 -3.07 1.31
CA LEU A 18 -5.06 -3.24 2.76
C LEU A 18 -5.61 -2.03 3.52
N LEU A 19 -5.31 -0.81 3.06
CA LEU A 19 -5.87 0.41 3.65
C LEU A 19 -7.40 0.45 3.55
N PHE A 20 -7.93 0.15 2.36
CA PHE A 20 -9.37 0.14 2.14
C PHE A 20 -10.07 -0.90 3.02
N ILE A 21 -9.53 -2.13 3.06
CA ILE A 21 -10.08 -3.22 3.88
C ILE A 21 -9.99 -2.88 5.36
N GLY A 22 -8.86 -2.36 5.84
CA GLY A 22 -8.69 -1.96 7.24
C GLY A 22 -9.72 -0.90 7.65
N VAL A 23 -9.85 0.18 6.87
CA VAL A 23 -10.81 1.26 7.17
C VAL A 23 -12.25 0.77 7.06
N ALA A 24 -12.59 0.03 6.00
CA ALA A 24 -13.93 -0.50 5.81
C ALA A 24 -14.33 -1.48 6.93
N PHE A 25 -13.40 -2.35 7.35
CA PHE A 25 -13.61 -3.27 8.46
C PHE A 25 -13.81 -2.54 9.78
N TYR A 26 -12.98 -1.53 10.08
CA TYR A 26 -13.12 -0.73 11.29
C TYR A 26 -14.47 -0.02 11.38
N LEU A 27 -14.88 0.63 10.29
CA LEU A 27 -16.18 1.30 10.20
C LEU A 27 -17.33 0.30 10.28
N PHE A 28 -17.25 -0.81 9.55
CA PHE A 28 -18.27 -1.86 9.59
C PHE A 28 -18.46 -2.38 11.01
N TRP A 29 -17.38 -2.66 11.74
CA TRP A 29 -17.46 -3.14 13.11
C TRP A 29 -18.05 -2.07 14.05
N GLY A 30 -17.50 -0.84 14.01
CA GLY A 30 -17.96 0.25 14.87
C GLY A 30 -19.45 0.59 14.67
N ILE A 31 -19.96 0.46 13.45
CA ILE A 31 -21.38 0.69 13.14
C ILE A 31 -22.27 -0.47 13.63
N ASN A 32 -21.86 -1.73 13.40
CA ASN A 32 -22.71 -2.88 13.72
C ASN A 32 -22.72 -3.20 15.21
N TYR A 33 -21.59 -3.06 15.89
CA TYR A 33 -21.42 -3.46 17.28
C TYR A 33 -21.42 -2.27 18.25
N HIS A 34 -21.42 -1.03 17.75
CA HIS A 34 -21.28 0.21 18.54
C HIS A 34 -20.04 0.25 19.44
N ASP A 35 -19.08 -0.64 19.21
CA ASP A 35 -17.84 -0.73 19.97
C ASP A 35 -16.66 -0.42 19.05
N TRP A 36 -16.03 0.73 19.32
CA TRP A 36 -14.90 1.27 18.58
C TRP A 36 -13.56 0.96 19.25
N GLY A 37 -13.61 0.50 20.51
CA GLY A 37 -12.47 0.28 21.39
C GLY A 37 -12.16 -1.19 21.63
N ASP A 38 -12.89 -2.11 20.98
CA ASP A 38 -12.65 -3.54 21.07
C ASP A 38 -11.19 -3.87 20.73
N SER A 39 -10.52 -4.58 21.66
CA SER A 39 -9.10 -4.89 21.55
C SER A 39 -8.80 -5.84 20.40
N GLY A 40 -9.74 -6.71 20.01
CA GLY A 40 -9.68 -7.54 18.82
C GLY A 40 -9.77 -6.72 17.54
N LEU A 41 -10.70 -5.77 17.49
CA LEU A 41 -10.85 -4.84 16.37
C LEU A 41 -9.56 -4.05 16.16
N VAL A 42 -9.04 -3.40 17.20
CA VAL A 42 -7.84 -2.57 17.10
C VAL A 42 -6.60 -3.42 16.75
N SER A 43 -6.44 -4.58 17.39
CA SER A 43 -5.29 -5.47 17.12
C SER A 43 -5.28 -6.07 15.72
N PHE A 44 -6.44 -6.21 15.08
CA PHE A 44 -6.51 -6.61 13.66
C PHE A 44 -6.34 -5.41 12.72
N THR A 45 -7.04 -4.32 12.99
CA THR A 45 -7.12 -3.18 12.05
C THR A 45 -5.79 -2.41 11.98
N VAL A 46 -5.13 -2.18 13.12
CA VAL A 46 -3.90 -1.38 13.18
C VAL A 46 -2.77 -2.00 12.35
N PRO A 47 -2.42 -3.28 12.51
CA PRO A 47 -1.42 -3.91 11.64
C PRO A 47 -1.80 -3.88 10.17
N VAL A 48 -3.07 -4.13 9.83
CA VAL A 48 -3.56 -4.11 8.43
C VAL A 48 -3.37 -2.73 7.81
N ILE A 49 -3.76 -1.67 8.52
CA ILE A 49 -3.56 -0.29 8.06
C ILE A 49 -2.07 0.01 7.95
N LEU A 50 -1.25 -0.33 8.94
CA LEU A 50 0.20 -0.09 8.92
C LEU A 50 0.87 -0.77 7.73
N PHE A 51 0.59 -2.05 7.48
CA PHE A 51 1.09 -2.76 6.31
C PHE A 51 0.54 -2.19 5.00
N GLY A 52 -0.68 -1.68 5.00
CA GLY A 52 -1.24 -0.93 3.88
C GLY A 52 -0.44 0.34 3.55
N ILE A 53 -0.14 1.16 4.56
CA ILE A 53 0.70 2.37 4.41
C ILE A 53 2.09 1.99 3.90
N LEU A 54 2.75 1.03 4.56
CA LEU A 54 4.11 0.61 4.21
C LEU A 54 4.18 0.01 2.81
N GLY A 55 3.21 -0.84 2.44
CA GLY A 55 3.13 -1.43 1.11
C GLY A 55 2.92 -0.40 0.00
N TYR A 56 2.03 0.57 0.24
CA TYR A 56 1.81 1.67 -0.69
C TYR A 56 3.08 2.52 -0.86
N TRP A 57 3.72 2.89 0.25
CA TRP A 57 4.94 3.69 0.22
C TRP A 57 6.09 2.96 -0.49
N LEU A 58 6.28 1.66 -0.22
CA LEU A 58 7.28 0.84 -0.91
C LEU A 58 7.04 0.83 -2.43
N GLY A 59 5.77 0.70 -2.85
CA GLY A 59 5.40 0.77 -4.28
C GLY A 59 5.76 2.12 -4.92
N VAL A 60 5.55 3.23 -4.20
CA VAL A 60 5.92 4.58 -4.66
C VAL A 60 7.45 4.74 -4.77
N GLU A 61 8.21 4.27 -3.78
CA GLU A 61 9.67 4.39 -3.79
C GLU A 61 10.29 3.60 -4.96
N LYS A 62 9.82 2.38 -5.19
CA LYS A 62 10.26 1.55 -6.32
C LYS A 62 9.91 2.14 -7.69
N GLN A 63 8.80 2.87 -7.80
CA GLN A 63 8.44 3.59 -9.02
C GLN A 63 9.42 4.74 -9.30
N LYS A 64 9.81 5.50 -8.27
CA LYS A 64 10.79 6.61 -8.39
C LYS A 64 12.15 6.09 -8.83
N GLU A 65 12.64 5.02 -8.19
CA GLU A 65 13.92 4.37 -8.51
C GLU A 65 13.98 3.95 -9.99
N SER A 66 12.94 3.26 -10.48
CA SER A 66 12.88 2.83 -11.89
C SER A 66 12.88 4.02 -12.86
N THR A 67 12.20 5.12 -12.52
CA THR A 67 12.12 6.30 -13.38
C THR A 67 13.47 7.02 -13.48
N ALA A 68 14.22 7.08 -12.37
CA ALA A 68 15.55 7.68 -12.33
C ALA A 68 16.54 6.92 -13.22
N VAL A 69 16.57 5.58 -13.13
CA VAL A 69 17.43 4.72 -13.97
C VAL A 69 17.12 4.89 -15.47
N VAL A 70 15.83 4.98 -15.83
CA VAL A 70 15.40 5.19 -17.23
C VAL A 70 15.73 6.60 -17.73
N LYS A 71 15.83 7.60 -16.87
CA LYS A 71 16.25 8.95 -17.26
C LYS A 71 17.75 9.00 -17.54
N THR A 72 18.59 8.48 -16.63
CA THR A 72 20.05 8.43 -16.79
C THR A 72 20.47 7.65 -18.04
N SER A 73 19.87 6.48 -18.30
CA SER A 73 20.18 5.68 -19.49
C SER A 73 19.85 6.38 -20.81
N ARG A 74 18.88 7.30 -20.84
CA ARG A 74 18.55 8.11 -22.01
C ARG A 74 19.54 9.26 -22.23
N GLU A 75 20.08 9.82 -21.15
CA GLU A 75 21.12 10.87 -21.24
C GLU A 75 22.44 10.33 -21.78
N ILE A 76 22.86 9.13 -21.34
CA ILE A 76 24.10 8.48 -21.84
C ILE A 76 24.01 8.11 -23.32
N ARG A 77 22.80 7.85 -23.84
CA ARG A 77 22.57 7.42 -25.23
C ARG A 77 22.39 8.59 -26.20
N ARG A 78 22.39 9.83 -25.72
CA ARG A 78 22.42 11.05 -26.56
C ARG A 78 23.86 11.51 -26.74
#